data_AF-X1I5V1-F1
#
_entry.id   AF-X1I5V1-F1
#
_cell.length_a   1.000
_cell.length_b   1.000
_cell.length_c   1.000
_cell.angle_alpha   90.00
_cell.angle_beta   90.00
_cell.angle_gamma   90.00
#
_symmetry.space_group_name_H-M   'P 1'
#
loop_
_entity.id
_entity.type
_entity.pdbx_description
1 polymer ?
#
loop_
_entity_poly.entity_id
_entity_poly.type
_entity_poly.pdbx_seq_one_letter_code
_entity_poly.pdbx_strand_id
1 'polypeptide(L)'
;CWNTVYHSNEGFECQITLRDEDEERLAQRASEVMESIASSGGVPARRKGFEASNTTFEKSGASEQTSSKKRNKTYIDEDGMRCCNKRLKDGTICGNPVVEREGKYGPFWSCSNYREHAV
;
A
#
# COMPACT_ATOMS: atom_id res chain seq x y z
N CYS A 1 -13.79 22.76 5.01
CA CYS A 1 -14.42 21.48 5.42
C CYS A 1 -13.32 20.46 5.70
N TRP A 2 -13.48 19.62 6.73
CA TRP A 2 -12.50 18.62 7.15
C TRP A 2 -13.13 17.23 7.14
N ASN A 3 -12.44 16.22 6.62
CA ASN A 3 -12.97 14.85 6.46
C ASN A 3 -11.91 13.83 6.85
N THR A 4 -12.25 12.96 7.81
CA THR A 4 -11.37 11.88 8.27
C THR A 4 -12.12 10.55 8.35
N VAL A 5 -11.39 9.46 8.20
CA VAL A 5 -11.85 8.10 8.45
C VAL A 5 -11.02 7.54 9.60
N TYR A 6 -11.63 6.85 10.54
CA TYR A 6 -10.95 6.19 11.65
C TYR A 6 -11.57 4.82 11.92
N HIS A 7 -10.79 3.90 12.48
CA HIS A 7 -11.30 2.65 13.00
C HIS A 7 -11.62 2.83 14.49
N SER A 8 -12.81 2.45 14.93
CA SER A 8 -13.13 2.39 16.35
C SER A 8 -12.41 1.23 17.04
N ASN A 9 -12.36 1.25 18.36
CA ASN A 9 -11.91 0.13 19.20
C ASN A 9 -12.61 -1.20 18.82
N GLU A 10 -13.89 -1.13 18.48
CA GLU A 10 -14.71 -2.28 18.11
C GLU A 10 -14.46 -2.80 16.67
N GLY A 11 -13.56 -2.14 15.92
CA GLY A 11 -13.17 -2.54 14.56
C GLY A 11 -14.06 -1.99 13.46
N PHE A 12 -15.00 -1.09 13.76
CA PHE A 12 -15.83 -0.44 12.74
C PHE A 12 -15.08 0.69 12.04
N GLU A 13 -15.24 0.81 10.73
CA GLU A 13 -14.79 1.99 9.98
C GLU A 13 -15.81 3.12 10.15
N CYS A 14 -15.37 4.23 10.72
CA CYS A 14 -16.18 5.40 11.00
C CYS A 14 -15.65 6.60 10.22
N GLN A 15 -16.54 7.39 9.63
CA GLN A 15 -16.19 8.61 8.89
C GLN A 15 -16.80 9.83 9.58
N ILE A 16 -16.00 10.88 9.74
CA ILE A 16 -16.46 12.17 10.27
C ILE A 16 -16.16 13.26 9.25
N THR A 17 -17.16 14.09 8.97
CA THR A 17 -17.01 15.29 8.14
C THR A 17 -17.44 16.51 8.95
N LEU A 18 -16.52 17.45 9.17
CA LEU A 18 -16.77 18.73 9.81
C LEU A 18 -16.92 19.82 8.75
N ARG A 19 -17.95 20.65 8.91
CA ARG A 19 -18.25 21.80 8.06
C ARG A 19 -18.46 23.01 8.95
N ASP A 20 -17.52 23.95 8.85
CA ASP A 20 -17.61 25.27 9.45
C ASP A 20 -17.16 26.29 8.39
N GLU A 21 -17.68 27.52 8.48
CA GLU A 21 -17.34 28.63 7.57
C GLU A 21 -15.98 29.24 7.89
N ASP A 22 -15.61 29.23 9.17
CA ASP A 22 -14.36 29.77 9.69
C ASP A 22 -13.28 28.68 9.81
N GLU A 23 -12.11 28.94 9.26
CA GLU A 23 -11.02 27.95 9.18
C GLU A 23 -10.39 27.65 10.54
N GLU A 24 -10.27 28.65 11.42
CA GLU A 24 -9.68 28.47 12.76
C GLU A 24 -10.60 27.62 13.64
N ARG A 25 -11.91 27.92 13.64
CA ARG A 25 -12.91 27.10 14.34
C ARG A 25 -12.96 25.68 13.81
N LEU A 26 -12.86 25.50 12.48
CA LEU A 26 -12.82 24.17 11.88
C LEU A 26 -11.59 23.39 12.35
N ALA A 27 -10.42 24.03 12.39
CA ALA A 27 -9.18 23.40 12.84
C ALA A 27 -9.24 23.01 14.33
N GLN A 28 -9.76 23.90 15.18
CA GLN A 28 -9.93 23.63 16.61
C GLN A 28 -10.84 22.42 16.85
N ARG A 29 -12.01 22.40 16.20
CA ARG A 29 -12.95 21.26 16.29
C ARG A 29 -12.36 19.97 15.73
N ALA A 30 -11.59 20.05 14.64
CA ALA A 30 -10.89 18.90 14.10
C ALA A 30 -9.87 18.34 15.11
N SER A 31 -9.15 19.21 15.83
CA SER A 31 -8.24 18.80 16.91
C SER A 31 -8.98 18.09 18.05
N GLU A 32 -10.07 18.69 18.55
CA GLU A 32 -10.91 18.10 19.60
C GLU A 32 -11.48 16.74 19.19
N VAL A 33 -11.91 16.60 17.93
CA VAL A 33 -12.38 15.32 17.39
C VAL A 33 -11.27 14.29 17.32
N MET A 34 -10.06 14.67 16.91
CA MET A 34 -8.91 13.76 16.88
C MET A 34 -8.50 13.29 18.29
N GLU A 35 -8.55 14.18 19.29
CA GLU A 35 -8.33 13.84 20.70
C GLU A 35 -9.41 12.87 21.22
N SER A 36 -10.68 13.13 20.90
CA SER A 36 -11.80 12.25 21.25
C SER A 36 -11.67 10.86 20.62
N ILE A 37 -11.29 10.79 19.35
CA ILE A 37 -11.01 9.53 18.65
C ILE A 37 -9.88 8.77 19.36
N ALA A 38 -8.76 9.45 19.65
CA ALA A 38 -7.62 8.83 20.33
C ALA A 38 -7.98 8.33 21.74
N SER A 39 -8.72 9.12 22.52
CA SER A 39 -9.19 8.73 23.85
C SER A 39 -10.16 7.55 23.82
N SER A 40 -10.95 7.43 22.76
CA SER A 40 -11.89 6.32 22.55
C SER A 40 -11.20 5.04 22.04
N GLY A 41 -9.88 5.06 21.88
CA GLY A 41 -9.10 3.96 21.32
C GLY A 41 -9.26 3.83 19.80
N GLY A 42 -9.79 4.86 19.13
CA GLY A 42 -9.93 4.90 17.69
C GLY A 42 -8.60 5.25 17.01
N VAL A 43 -8.31 4.58 15.90
CA VAL A 43 -7.09 4.80 15.12
C VAL A 43 -7.44 5.47 13.79
N PRO A 44 -6.87 6.63 13.46
CA PRO A 44 -7.13 7.28 12.17
C PRO A 44 -6.67 6.38 11.01
N ALA A 45 -7.57 6.14 10.05
CA ALA A 45 -7.34 5.30 8.90
C ALA A 45 -6.57 6.11 7.84
N ARG A 46 -5.33 5.70 7.55
CA ARG A 46 -4.61 6.23 6.39
C ARG A 46 -5.31 5.71 5.13
N ARG A 47 -5.94 6.61 4.36
CA ARG A 47 -6.42 6.28 3.02
C ARG A 47 -5.24 5.69 2.25
N LYS A 48 -5.38 4.44 1.82
CA LYS A 48 -4.41 3.72 1.00
C LYS A 48 -4.41 4.34 -0.40
N GLY A 49 -3.70 5.46 -0.54
CA GLY A 49 -3.69 6.22 -1.78
C GLY A 49 -3.00 7.57 -1.61
N PHE A 50 -1.67 7.53 -1.57
CA PHE A 50 -0.72 8.48 -2.17
C PHE A 50 0.63 8.26 -1.47
N GLU A 51 1.41 7.28 -1.93
CA GLU A 51 2.84 7.23 -1.61
C GLU A 51 3.48 8.42 -2.32
N ALA A 52 3.82 9.45 -1.55
CA ALA A 52 4.75 10.47 -1.99
C ALA A 52 6.09 9.77 -2.28
N SER A 53 6.40 9.60 -3.56
CA SER A 53 7.64 9.02 -4.02
C SER A 53 8.82 9.88 -3.56
N ASN A 54 9.68 9.33 -2.71
CA ASN A 54 11.12 9.54 -2.82
C ASN A 54 11.87 8.37 -2.18
N THR A 55 12.42 7.54 -3.06
CA THR A 55 13.81 7.04 -3.01
C THR A 55 14.19 5.97 -1.97
N THR A 56 14.29 4.75 -2.53
CA THR A 56 15.35 3.74 -2.32
C THR A 56 15.17 2.62 -1.28
N PHE A 57 15.01 1.43 -1.86
CA PHE A 57 15.47 0.08 -1.51
C PHE A 57 16.17 -0.20 -0.16
N GLU A 58 15.74 -1.32 0.41
CA GLU A 58 16.31 -2.16 1.50
C GLU A 58 16.04 -1.74 2.96
N LYS A 59 15.10 -2.45 3.59
CA LYS A 59 15.52 -3.43 4.60
C LYS A 59 14.44 -4.48 4.89
N SER A 60 14.87 -5.73 4.76
CA SER A 60 14.33 -6.91 5.42
C SER A 60 14.19 -6.70 6.93
N GLY A 61 13.08 -7.11 7.52
CA GLY A 61 12.93 -7.22 8.98
C GLY A 61 11.54 -6.94 9.50
N ALA A 62 10.73 -8.00 9.57
CA ALA A 62 9.58 -8.22 10.46
C ALA A 62 8.66 -7.03 10.84
N SER A 63 7.45 -7.00 10.27
CA SER A 63 6.23 -6.95 11.09
C SER A 63 5.05 -7.56 10.33
N GLU A 64 4.62 -8.70 10.85
CA GLU A 64 3.27 -9.28 10.80
C GLU A 64 2.22 -8.19 11.16
N GLN A 65 1.01 -8.04 10.59
CA GLN A 65 -0.08 -8.98 10.35
C GLN A 65 -1.16 -8.41 9.37
N THR A 66 -1.84 -9.34 8.68
CA THR A 66 -3.19 -9.28 8.08
C THR A 66 -3.57 -8.12 7.13
N SER A 67 -3.03 -8.14 5.90
CA SER A 67 -3.69 -7.53 4.73
C SER A 67 -3.15 -8.24 3.49
N SER A 68 -3.88 -9.26 3.00
CA SER A 68 -3.63 -10.03 1.76
C SER A 68 -2.19 -9.93 1.23
N LYS A 69 -1.27 -10.75 1.78
CA LYS A 69 0.16 -10.80 1.39
C LYS A 69 0.29 -10.79 -0.14
N LYS A 70 0.58 -9.62 -0.72
CA LYS A 70 0.89 -9.52 -2.14
C LYS A 70 2.19 -10.30 -2.32
N ARG A 71 2.13 -11.42 -3.06
CA ARG A 71 3.33 -12.20 -3.39
C ARG A 71 4.33 -11.28 -4.10
N ASN A 72 5.59 -11.32 -3.68
CA ASN A 72 6.68 -10.60 -4.34
C ASN A 72 6.70 -10.98 -5.82
N LYS A 73 6.74 -9.99 -6.71
CA LYS A 73 6.59 -10.17 -8.18
C LYS A 73 7.75 -10.94 -8.82
N THR A 74 8.91 -10.96 -8.17
CA THR A 74 10.15 -11.60 -8.63
C THR A 74 10.88 -12.28 -7.49
N TYR A 75 11.73 -13.25 -7.80
CA TYR A 75 12.62 -13.95 -6.87
C TYR A 75 13.99 -14.22 -7.53
N ILE A 76 14.97 -14.68 -6.76
CA ILE A 76 16.32 -15.03 -7.24
C ILE A 76 16.43 -16.57 -7.20
N ASP A 77 16.75 -17.20 -8.33
CA ASP A 77 16.99 -18.65 -8.42
C ASP A 77 18.40 -19.02 -7.93
N GLU A 78 18.69 -20.33 -7.88
CA GLU A 78 19.98 -20.88 -7.44
C GLU A 78 21.17 -20.39 -8.29
N ASP A 79 20.95 -20.12 -9.58
CA ASP A 79 21.94 -19.54 -10.49
C ASP A 79 22.16 -18.02 -10.29
N GLY A 80 21.50 -17.41 -9.30
CA GLY A 80 21.55 -15.96 -9.06
C GLY A 80 20.75 -15.13 -10.07
N MET A 81 19.98 -15.79 -10.95
CA MET A 81 19.17 -15.11 -11.97
C MET A 81 17.82 -14.68 -11.39
N ARG A 82 17.38 -13.46 -11.72
CA ARG A 82 16.10 -12.93 -11.24
C ARG A 82 14.95 -13.45 -12.13
N CYS A 83 13.95 -14.06 -11.51
CA CYS A 83 12.85 -14.71 -12.21
C CYS A 83 11.47 -14.25 -11.74
N CYS A 84 10.47 -14.47 -12.59
CA CYS A 84 9.10 -14.00 -12.41
C CYS A 84 8.30 -14.92 -11.46
N ASN A 85 7.68 -14.36 -10.43
CA ASN A 85 6.82 -15.10 -9.48
C ASN A 85 5.31 -14.87 -9.76
N LYS A 86 4.95 -14.42 -10.97
CA LYS A 86 3.55 -14.25 -11.36
C LYS A 86 2.92 -15.59 -11.73
N ARG A 87 1.59 -15.66 -11.59
CA ARG A 87 0.79 -16.80 -12.00
C ARG A 87 0.40 -16.70 -13.48
N LEU A 88 0.54 -17.79 -14.24
CA LEU A 88 0.04 -17.87 -15.61
C LEU A 88 -1.47 -18.12 -15.63
N LYS A 89 -2.07 -18.05 -16.82
CA LYS A 89 -3.46 -18.46 -17.08
C LYS A 89 -3.70 -19.93 -16.71
N ASP A 90 -2.70 -20.79 -16.89
CA ASP A 90 -2.80 -22.23 -16.59
C ASP A 90 -2.69 -22.56 -15.10
N GLY A 91 -2.60 -21.56 -14.22
CA GLY A 91 -2.51 -21.73 -12.77
C GLY A 91 -1.10 -22.02 -12.24
N THR A 92 -0.12 -22.23 -13.11
CA THR A 92 1.30 -22.43 -12.76
C THR A 92 2.03 -21.11 -12.47
N ILE A 93 3.21 -21.19 -11.84
CA ILE A 93 4.09 -20.03 -11.58
C ILE A 93 5.03 -19.84 -12.77
N CYS A 94 5.29 -18.59 -13.15
CA CYS A 94 6.04 -18.26 -14.36
C CYS A 94 7.48 -18.75 -14.36
N GLY A 95 8.28 -18.41 -13.36
CA GLY A 95 9.69 -18.80 -13.27
C GLY A 95 10.60 -18.24 -14.38
N ASN A 96 10.07 -17.54 -15.39
CA ASN A 96 10.89 -17.02 -16.48
C ASN A 96 11.81 -15.88 -16.01
N PRO A 97 13.03 -15.79 -16.58
CA PRO A 97 13.95 -14.71 -16.27
C PRO A 97 13.33 -13.35 -16.60
N VAL A 98 13.46 -12.41 -15.68
CA VAL A 98 13.04 -11.03 -15.90
C VAL A 98 14.20 -10.20 -16.44
N VAL A 99 13.86 -9.25 -17.29
CA VAL A 99 14.82 -8.33 -17.92
C VAL A 99 14.64 -6.96 -17.29
N GLU A 100 15.74 -6.31 -16.97
CA GLU A 100 15.76 -4.90 -16.54
C GLU A 100 15.49 -4.01 -17.76
N ARG A 101 14.55 -3.07 -17.63
CA ARG A 101 14.19 -2.11 -18.68
C ARG A 101 14.07 -0.72 -18.08
N GLU A 102 14.40 0.30 -18.86
CA GLU A 102 14.21 1.68 -18.46
C GLU A 102 12.81 2.17 -18.83
N GLY A 103 12.10 2.72 -17.85
CA GLY A 103 10.80 3.34 -18.04
C GLY A 103 10.82 4.82 -17.67
N LYS A 104 9.69 5.50 -17.87
CA LYS A 104 9.50 6.92 -17.52
C LYS A 104 9.91 7.25 -16.06
N TYR A 105 9.78 6.28 -15.16
CA TYR A 105 10.01 6.44 -13.72
C TYR A 105 11.31 5.78 -13.23
N GLY A 106 12.19 5.34 -14.14
CA GLY A 106 13.44 4.63 -13.82
C GLY A 106 13.44 3.15 -14.23
N PRO A 107 14.49 2.40 -13.85
CA PRO A 107 14.65 1.00 -14.20
C PRO A 107 13.59 0.12 -13.53
N PHE A 108 13.05 -0.84 -14.26
CA PHE A 108 12.05 -1.79 -13.79
C PHE A 108 12.25 -3.19 -14.38
N TRP A 109 11.81 -4.19 -13.63
CA TRP A 109 11.90 -5.59 -14.04
C TRP A 109 10.64 -6.02 -14.79
N SER A 110 10.83 -6.46 -16.04
CA SER A 110 9.77 -6.95 -16.91
C SER A 110 9.97 -8.44 -17.23
N CYS A 111 8.90 -9.22 -17.12
CA CYS A 111 8.93 -10.61 -17.59
C CYS A 111 8.86 -10.64 -19.11
N SER A 112 9.75 -11.42 -19.74
CA SER A 112 9.75 -11.62 -21.19
C SER A 112 8.42 -12.17 -21.71
N ASN A 113 7.80 -13.08 -20.95
CA ASN A 113 6.55 -13.73 -21.33
C ASN A 113 5.31 -13.14 -20.62
N TYR A 114 5.22 -11.80 -20.57
CA TYR A 114 4.16 -11.14 -19.79
C TYR A 114 2.72 -11.42 -20.28
N ARG A 115 2.54 -11.86 -21.54
CA ARG A 115 1.23 -12.11 -22.17
C ARG A 115 0.52 -13.34 -21.62
N GLU A 116 1.28 -14.29 -21.07
CA GLU A 116 0.77 -15.55 -20.53
C GLU A 116 0.37 -15.44 -19.05
N HIS A 117 0.63 -14.29 -18.42
CA HIS A 117 0.16 -14.05 -17.07
C HIS A 117 -1.36 -13.88 -17.01
N ALA A 118 -1.95 -14.42 -15.95
CA ALA A 118 -3.33 -14.08 -15.60
C ALA A 118 -3.36 -12.60 -15.17
N VAL A 119 -4.29 -11.84 -15.75
CA VAL A 119 -4.57 -10.45 -15.39
C VAL A 119 -5.25 -10.40 -14.02
#